data_AF-A0A914WEZ0-F1
#
_entry.id   AF-A0A914WEZ0-F1
#
_cell.length_a   1.000
_cell.length_b   1.000
_cell.length_c   1.000
_cell.angle_alpha   90.00
_cell.angle_beta   90.00
_cell.angle_gamma   90.00
#
_symmetry.space_group_name_H-M   'P 1'
#
loop_
_entity.id
_entity.type
_entity.pdbx_description
1 polymer ?
#
loop_
_entity_poly.entity_id
_entity_poly.type
_entity_poly.pdbx_seq_one_letter_code
_entity_poly.pdbx_strand_id
1 'polypeptide(L)'
;VIVLDKQYWQLIDLPKQEPSENPTDYVNRIITHMDERIQDKPGDRPVKGGIGSLLGSTASLAERAKETNLMESLRNKSTEDLRKENERLYADIHRLIKKYQGLRELVQRLRTTYDSSKGYPIIPRYSMLKSMIKEILRAPGFAEICHEANE
;
A
#
# COMPACT_ATOMS: atom_id res chain seq x y z
N VAL A 1 -10.43 9.17 -4.58
CA VAL A 1 -9.19 8.47 -4.16
C VAL A 1 -8.69 7.52 -5.25
N ILE A 2 -9.48 6.54 -5.72
CA ILE A 2 -9.10 5.58 -6.79
C ILE A 2 -8.66 6.25 -8.12
N VAL A 3 -9.21 7.42 -8.43
CA VAL A 3 -8.88 8.16 -9.67
C VAL A 3 -7.47 8.75 -9.64
N LEU A 4 -6.96 9.16 -8.47
CA LEU A 4 -5.63 9.73 -8.32
C LEU A 4 -4.52 8.68 -8.50
N ASP A 5 -4.73 7.45 -8.02
CA ASP A 5 -3.75 6.36 -8.19
C ASP A 5 -3.57 5.97 -9.67
N LYS A 6 -4.63 6.05 -10.47
CA LYS A 6 -4.56 5.71 -11.91
C LYS A 6 -3.90 6.79 -12.77
N GLN A 7 -3.77 8.01 -12.24
CA GLN A 7 -3.29 9.18 -12.98
C GLN A 7 -1.97 9.74 -12.42
N TYR A 8 -1.32 9.04 -11.49
CA TYR A 8 -0.04 9.48 -10.91
C TYR A 8 0.99 9.83 -12.00
N TRP A 9 1.06 9.03 -13.06
CA TRP A 9 1.94 9.29 -14.22
C TRP A 9 1.62 10.57 -14.99
N GLN A 10 0.37 11.07 -14.95
CA GLN A 10 -0.03 12.32 -15.60
C GLN A 10 0.35 13.55 -14.78
N LEU A 11 0.67 13.37 -13.49
CA LEU A 11 1.15 14.44 -12.61
C LEU A 11 2.68 14.56 -12.62
N ILE A 12 3.37 13.62 -13.25
CA ILE A 12 4.82 13.66 -13.46
C ILE A 12 5.05 14.38 -14.78
N ASP A 13 5.68 15.56 -14.70
CA ASP A 13 6.12 16.29 -15.89
C ASP A 13 7.32 15.56 -16.49
N LEU A 14 7.05 14.71 -17.48
CA LEU A 14 8.07 13.93 -18.17
C LEU A 14 8.64 14.74 -19.34
N PRO A 15 9.97 14.95 -19.40
CA PRO A 15 10.61 15.54 -20.56
C PRO A 15 10.21 14.79 -21.83
N LYS A 16 9.92 15.51 -22.92
CA LYS A 16 9.62 14.87 -24.21
C LYS A 16 10.89 14.28 -24.82
N GLN A 17 10.74 13.24 -25.64
CA GLN A 17 11.86 12.69 -26.40
C GLN A 17 12.30 13.70 -27.46
N GLU A 18 13.60 13.98 -27.51
CA GLU A 18 14.17 14.85 -28.53
C GLU A 18 14.24 14.09 -29.87
N PRO A 19 14.01 14.73 -31.04
CA PRO A 19 13.97 14.05 -32.33
C PRO A 19 15.26 13.31 -32.70
N SER A 20 16.40 13.74 -32.15
CA SER A 20 17.73 13.16 -32.38
C SER A 20 18.12 12.09 -31.35
N GLU A 21 17.29 11.85 -30.34
CA GLU A 21 17.62 10.98 -29.21
C GLU A 21 17.18 9.54 -29.46
N ASN A 22 18.08 8.59 -29.21
CA ASN A 22 17.77 7.17 -29.28
C ASN A 22 16.71 6.82 -28.20
N PRO A 23 15.69 6.00 -28.52
CA PRO A 23 14.69 5.56 -27.54
C PRO A 23 15.26 4.99 -26.25
N THR A 24 16.39 4.26 -26.32
CA THR A 24 17.04 3.70 -25.13
C THR A 24 17.65 4.79 -24.25
N ASP A 25 18.27 5.81 -24.87
CA ASP A 25 18.88 6.94 -24.17
C ASP A 25 17.81 7.80 -23.50
N TYR A 26 16.68 8.00 -24.18
CA TYR A 26 15.51 8.66 -23.62
C TYR A 26 14.98 7.93 -22.38
N VAL A 27 14.80 6.60 -22.46
CA VAL A 27 14.32 5.80 -21.32
C VAL A 27 15.29 5.91 -20.13
N ASN A 28 16.60 5.79 -20.36
CA ASN A 28 17.61 5.94 -19.31
C ASN A 28 17.55 7.33 -18.66
N ARG A 29 17.43 8.40 -19.46
CA ARG A 29 17.29 9.78 -18.95
C ARG A 29 16.05 9.95 -18.10
N ILE A 30 14.92 9.38 -18.52
CA ILE A 30 13.68 9.41 -17.75
C ILE A 30 13.83 8.65 -16.43
N ILE A 31 14.48 7.48 -16.43
CA ILE A 31 14.77 6.71 -15.20
C ILE A 31 15.59 7.56 -14.21
N THR A 32 16.67 8.18 -14.67
CA THR A 32 17.51 9.05 -13.82
C THR A 32 16.72 10.23 -13.26
N HIS A 33 15.91 10.90 -14.08
CA HIS A 33 15.06 12.01 -13.65
C HIS A 33 14.01 11.57 -12.61
N MET A 34 13.48 10.36 -12.70
CA MET A 34 12.57 9.81 -11.69
C MET A 34 13.30 9.48 -10.39
N ASP A 35 14.49 8.90 -10.45
CA ASP A 35 15.30 8.58 -9.27
C ASP A 35 15.68 9.84 -8.47
N GLU A 36 16.07 10.92 -9.16
CA GLU A 36 16.39 12.21 -8.52
C GLU A 36 15.18 12.79 -7.77
N ARG A 37 13.98 12.74 -8.37
CA ARG A 37 12.75 13.18 -7.70
C ARG A 37 12.33 12.31 -6.52
N ILE A 38 12.60 11.01 -6.58
CA ILE A 38 12.29 10.08 -5.48
C ILE A 38 13.20 10.38 -4.27
N GLN A 39 14.46 10.70 -4.51
CA GLN A 39 15.43 11.09 -3.47
C GLN A 39 15.10 12.43 -2.80
N ASP A 40 14.46 13.35 -3.52
CA ASP A 40 14.08 14.69 -3.00
C ASP A 40 12.83 14.71 -2.09
N LYS A 41 12.34 13.56 -1.62
CA LYS A 41 11.21 13.51 -0.67
C LYS A 41 11.57 14.26 0.64
N PRO A 42 10.75 15.23 1.09
CA PRO A 42 11.04 16.07 2.26
C PRO A 42 10.83 15.36 3.62
N GLY A 43 10.86 14.02 3.64
CA GLY A 43 10.74 13.19 4.84
C GLY A 43 12.06 12.60 5.33
N ASP A 44 13.12 12.66 4.53
CA ASP A 44 14.36 11.89 4.76
C ASP A 44 15.49 12.73 5.39
N ARG A 45 15.16 13.85 6.06
CA ARG A 45 16.17 14.62 6.79
C ARG A 45 16.52 13.87 8.08
N PRO A 46 17.78 13.41 8.27
CA PRO A 46 18.17 12.73 9.49
C PRO A 46 17.97 13.68 10.67
N VAL A 47 17.18 13.23 11.65
CA VAL A 47 17.01 13.92 12.93
C VAL A 47 18.38 14.03 13.57
N LYS A 48 18.95 15.24 13.61
CA LYS A 48 20.30 15.49 14.14
C LYS A 48 20.29 15.31 15.66
N GLY A 49 20.87 14.21 16.14
CA GLY A 49 21.37 14.05 17.51
C GLY A 49 20.74 12.89 18.31
N GLY A 50 21.58 11.95 18.75
CA GLY A 50 21.24 10.89 19.72
C GLY A 50 21.06 9.48 19.13
N ILE A 51 20.71 8.52 20.00
CA ILE A 51 20.46 7.10 19.65
C ILE A 51 19.35 6.98 18.58
N GLY A 52 18.36 7.87 18.60
CA GLY A 52 17.31 7.95 17.57
C GLY A 52 17.83 8.32 16.18
N SER A 53 18.94 9.07 16.09
CA SER A 53 19.60 9.37 14.80
C SER A 53 20.30 8.13 14.24
N LEU A 54 20.94 7.33 15.10
CA LEU A 54 21.57 6.07 14.68
C LEU A 54 20.51 5.06 14.25
N LEU A 55 19.41 4.93 15.00
CA LEU A 55 18.29 4.04 14.64
C LEU A 55 17.64 4.47 13.32
N GLY A 56 17.42 5.77 13.14
CA GLY A 56 16.93 6.36 11.88
C GLY A 56 17.88 6.09 10.71
N SER A 57 19.19 6.31 10.89
CA SER A 57 20.20 6.01 9.87
C SER A 57 20.29 4.51 9.56
N THR A 58 20.14 3.61 10.54
CA THR A 58 20.12 2.16 10.28
C THR A 58 18.84 1.72 9.58
N ALA A 59 17.70 2.32 9.87
CA ALA A 59 16.45 2.06 9.17
C ALA A 59 16.51 2.57 7.72
N SER A 60 17.03 3.78 7.51
CA SER A 60 17.25 4.34 6.17
C SER A 60 18.29 3.55 5.37
N LEU A 61 19.36 3.08 6.00
CA LEU A 61 20.34 2.21 5.35
C LEU A 61 19.76 0.83 5.01
N ALA A 62 18.91 0.26 5.87
CA ALA A 62 18.22 -0.99 5.60
C ALA A 62 17.16 -0.84 4.49
N GLU A 63 16.43 0.28 4.45
CA GLU A 63 15.51 0.63 3.36
C GLU A 63 16.27 0.81 2.05
N ARG A 64 17.37 1.58 2.06
CA ARG A 64 18.25 1.74 0.90
C ARG A 64 18.83 0.41 0.43
N ALA A 65 19.27 -0.45 1.34
CA ALA A 65 19.76 -1.78 0.99
C ALA A 65 18.65 -2.64 0.37
N LYS A 66 17.42 -2.57 0.87
CA LYS A 66 16.27 -3.26 0.25
C LYS A 66 15.96 -2.69 -1.13
N GLU A 67 16.00 -1.37 -1.28
CA GLU A 67 15.77 -0.67 -2.54
C GLU A 67 16.85 -1.00 -3.58
N THR A 68 18.13 -1.02 -3.20
CA THR A 68 19.23 -1.42 -4.10
C THR A 68 19.13 -2.89 -4.50
N ASN A 69 18.81 -3.79 -3.57
CA ASN A 69 18.60 -5.21 -3.87
C ASN A 69 17.37 -5.42 -4.78
N LEU A 70 16.30 -4.65 -4.57
CA LEU A 70 15.12 -4.66 -5.44
C LEU A 70 15.48 -4.16 -6.84
N MET A 71 16.22 -3.07 -6.93
CA MET A 71 16.64 -2.47 -8.20
C MET A 71 17.58 -3.40 -8.98
N GLU A 72 18.50 -4.09 -8.31
CA GLU A 72 19.36 -5.11 -8.91
C GLU A 72 18.56 -6.34 -9.36
N SER A 73 17.59 -6.79 -8.57
CA SER A 73 16.65 -7.86 -8.95
C SER A 73 15.80 -7.49 -10.17
N LEU A 74 15.35 -6.23 -10.26
CA LEU A 74 14.59 -5.70 -11.39
C LEU A 74 15.45 -5.58 -12.65
N ARG A 75 16.72 -5.18 -12.52
CA ARG A 75 17.68 -5.07 -13.64
C ARG A 75 17.95 -6.41 -14.31
N ASN A 76 17.84 -7.51 -13.55
CA ASN A 76 18.08 -8.87 -14.04
C ASN A 76 16.82 -9.56 -14.56
N LYS A 77 15.63 -8.94 -14.45
CA LYS A 77 14.37 -9.46 -14.99
C LYS A 77 14.21 -9.04 -16.45
N SER A 78 13.69 -9.95 -17.28
CA SER A 78 13.32 -9.59 -18.65
C SER A 78 12.13 -8.63 -18.65
N THR A 79 11.95 -7.87 -19.73
CA THR A 79 10.78 -7.00 -19.92
C THR A 79 9.45 -7.77 -19.83
N GLU A 80 9.46 -9.04 -20.24
CA GLU A 80 8.29 -9.93 -20.15
C GLU A 80 8.00 -10.36 -18.70
N ASP A 81 9.04 -10.62 -17.91
CA ASP A 81 8.89 -10.94 -16.50
C ASP A 81 8.38 -9.74 -15.70
N LEU A 82 8.89 -8.54 -16.02
CA LEU A 82 8.41 -7.28 -15.43
C LEU A 82 6.94 -7.05 -15.76
N ARG A 83 6.51 -7.33 -17.00
CA ARG A 83 5.11 -7.20 -17.40
C ARG A 83 4.20 -8.16 -16.62
N LYS A 84 4.58 -9.44 -16.53
CA LYS A 84 3.82 -10.45 -15.77
C LYS A 84 3.74 -10.11 -14.28
N GLU A 85 4.84 -9.63 -13.70
CA GLU A 85 4.86 -9.19 -12.32
C GLU A 85 3.96 -7.97 -12.10
N ASN A 86 3.97 -7.03 -13.03
CA ASN A 86 3.10 -5.86 -12.99
C ASN A 86 1.61 -6.26 -13.04
N GLU A 87 1.23 -7.17 -13.93
CA GLU A 87 -0.13 -7.72 -14.02
C GLU A 87 -0.53 -8.44 -12.72
N ARG A 88 0.38 -9.23 -12.13
CA ARG A 88 0.19 -9.87 -10.82
C ARG A 88 -0.03 -8.84 -9.71
N LEU A 89 0.80 -7.80 -9.65
CA LEU A 89 0.69 -6.74 -8.64
C LEU A 89 -0.64 -5.97 -8.76
N TYR A 90 -1.10 -5.70 -9.98
CA TYR A 90 -2.42 -5.12 -10.19
C TYR A 90 -3.53 -6.02 -9.66
N ALA A 91 -3.49 -7.32 -9.95
CA ALA A 91 -4.47 -8.28 -9.42
C ALA A 91 -4.45 -8.32 -7.89
N ASP A 92 -3.26 -8.30 -7.29
CA ASP A 92 -3.08 -8.28 -5.84
C ASP A 92 -3.64 -7.00 -5.20
N ILE A 93 -3.38 -5.82 -5.80
CA ILE A 93 -3.96 -4.54 -5.35
C ILE A 93 -5.49 -4.60 -5.41
N HIS A 94 -6.06 -5.07 -6.51
CA HIS A 94 -7.51 -5.21 -6.65
C HIS A 94 -8.11 -6.14 -5.60
N ARG A 95 -7.46 -7.29 -5.35
CA ARG A 95 -7.85 -8.25 -4.31
C ARG A 95 -7.81 -7.60 -2.92
N LEU A 96 -6.75 -6.86 -2.61
CA LEU A 96 -6.55 -6.23 -1.30
C LEU A 96 -7.55 -5.08 -1.07
N ILE A 97 -7.83 -4.26 -2.09
CA ILE A 97 -8.84 -3.21 -2.02
C ILE A 97 -10.21 -3.80 -1.70
N LYS A 98 -10.60 -4.89 -2.36
CA LYS A 98 -11.89 -5.55 -2.13
C LYS A 98 -12.02 -6.06 -0.68
N LYS A 99 -10.96 -6.68 -0.15
CA LYS A 99 -10.90 -7.14 1.25
C LYS A 99 -11.00 -5.97 2.22
N TYR A 100 -10.21 -4.92 2.00
CA TYR A 100 -10.25 -3.71 2.83
C TYR A 100 -11.65 -3.08 2.87
N GLN A 101 -12.30 -2.95 1.72
CA GLN A 101 -13.66 -2.41 1.64
C GLN A 101 -14.65 -3.27 2.43
N GLY A 102 -14.62 -4.60 2.25
CA GLY A 102 -15.47 -5.51 3.00
C GLY A 102 -15.26 -5.42 4.52
N LEU A 103 -14.01 -5.36 4.97
CA LEU A 103 -13.70 -5.22 6.39
C LEU A 103 -14.13 -3.85 6.93
N ARG A 104 -13.88 -2.77 6.19
CA ARG A 104 -14.29 -1.42 6.55
C ARG A 104 -15.81 -1.33 6.74
N GLU A 105 -16.57 -1.93 5.86
CA GLU A 105 -18.03 -1.99 5.98
C GLU A 105 -18.48 -2.78 7.21
N LEU A 106 -17.85 -3.92 7.49
CA LEU A 106 -18.14 -4.72 8.70
C LEU A 106 -17.89 -3.92 9.98
N VAL A 107 -16.73 -3.26 10.07
CA VAL A 107 -16.37 -2.40 11.21
C VAL A 107 -17.33 -1.23 11.35
N GLN A 108 -17.69 -0.58 10.24
CA GLN A 108 -18.63 0.54 10.26
C GLN A 108 -20.02 0.09 10.73
N ARG A 109 -20.53 -1.06 10.26
CA ARG A 109 -21.80 -1.63 10.72
C ARG A 109 -21.73 -1.97 12.21
N LEU A 110 -20.67 -2.66 12.65
CA LEU A 110 -20.48 -3.01 14.06
C LEU A 110 -20.52 -1.76 14.95
N ARG A 111 -19.79 -0.72 14.57
CA ARG A 111 -19.76 0.55 15.30
C ARG A 111 -21.15 1.19 15.39
N THR A 112 -21.85 1.32 14.26
CA THR A 112 -23.19 1.93 14.23
C THR A 112 -24.16 1.14 15.10
N THR A 113 -24.19 -0.19 14.97
CA THR A 113 -25.11 -1.04 15.76
C THR A 113 -24.75 -1.02 17.24
N TYR A 114 -23.46 -0.99 17.58
CA TYR A 114 -23.00 -0.83 18.95
C TYR A 114 -23.42 0.52 19.55
N ASP A 115 -23.27 1.62 18.81
CA ASP A 115 -23.69 2.94 19.27
C ASP A 115 -25.21 2.99 19.49
N SER A 116 -26.00 2.44 18.57
CA SER A 116 -27.46 2.32 18.74
C SER A 116 -27.85 1.47 19.96
N SER A 117 -27.07 0.43 20.29
CA SER A 117 -27.37 -0.43 21.44
C SER A 117 -27.21 0.27 22.80
N LYS A 118 -26.58 1.46 22.85
CA LYS A 118 -26.37 2.21 24.11
C LYS A 118 -27.66 2.76 24.69
N GLY A 119 -28.72 2.88 23.88
CA GLY A 119 -30.05 3.28 24.36
C GLY A 119 -30.83 2.17 25.09
N TYR A 120 -30.34 0.93 25.10
CA TYR A 120 -31.08 -0.21 25.64
C TYR A 120 -30.63 -0.59 27.07
N PRO A 121 -31.54 -1.05 27.95
CA PRO A 121 -31.20 -1.61 29.25
C PRO A 121 -30.24 -2.81 29.15
N ILE A 122 -29.51 -3.11 30.24
CA ILE A 122 -28.40 -4.07 30.28
C ILE A 122 -28.80 -5.46 29.74
N ILE A 123 -29.94 -5.99 30.15
CA ILE A 123 -30.38 -7.36 29.81
C ILE A 123 -30.62 -7.53 28.30
N PRO A 124 -31.49 -6.74 27.63
CA PRO A 124 -31.67 -6.84 26.17
C PRO A 124 -30.40 -6.43 25.40
N ARG A 125 -29.64 -5.45 25.90
CA ARG A 125 -28.37 -5.00 25.30
C ARG A 125 -27.35 -6.12 25.24
N TYR A 126 -27.24 -6.96 26.26
CA TYR A 126 -26.31 -8.10 26.26
C TYR A 126 -26.58 -9.07 25.10
N SER A 127 -27.86 -9.38 24.84
CA SER A 127 -28.24 -10.24 23.70
C SER A 127 -27.80 -9.64 22.37
N MET A 128 -28.01 -8.33 22.18
CA MET A 128 -27.58 -7.62 20.98
C MET A 128 -26.07 -7.64 20.79
N LEU A 129 -25.31 -7.32 21.84
CA LEU A 129 -23.84 -7.33 21.80
C LEU A 129 -23.30 -8.73 21.44
N LYS A 130 -23.87 -9.78 22.04
CA LYS A 130 -23.51 -11.16 21.75
C LYS A 130 -23.79 -11.53 20.29
N SER A 131 -24.92 -11.08 19.73
CA SER A 131 -25.25 -11.30 18.31
C SER A 131 -24.28 -10.56 17.39
N MET A 132 -23.95 -9.29 17.67
CA MET A 132 -22.98 -8.53 16.87
C MET A 132 -21.62 -9.22 16.78
N ILE A 133 -21.09 -9.71 17.91
CA ILE A 133 -19.82 -10.47 17.94
C ILE A 133 -19.93 -11.71 17.05
N LYS A 134 -21.02 -12.47 17.21
CA LYS A 134 -21.27 -13.70 16.44
C LYS A 134 -21.44 -13.46 14.94
N GLU A 135 -22.02 -12.34 14.55
CA GLU A 135 -22.21 -11.95 13.16
C GLU A 135 -20.88 -11.56 12.50
N ILE A 136 -20.05 -10.77 13.18
CA ILE A 136 -18.73 -10.39 12.68
C ILE A 136 -17.82 -11.62 12.51
N LEU A 137 -17.80 -12.51 13.50
CA LEU A 137 -17.00 -13.74 13.43
C LEU A 137 -17.42 -14.70 12.31
N ARG A 138 -18.69 -14.64 11.87
CA ARG A 138 -19.21 -15.44 10.75
C ARG A 138 -19.19 -14.71 9.42
N ALA A 139 -18.85 -13.43 9.39
CA ALA A 139 -18.89 -12.65 8.18
C ALA A 139 -17.82 -13.17 7.21
N PRO A 140 -18.18 -13.47 5.94
CA PRO A 140 -17.25 -14.06 4.98
C PRO A 140 -16.01 -13.19 4.78
N GLY A 141 -16.19 -11.86 4.66
CA GLY A 141 -15.06 -10.93 4.51
C GLY A 141 -14.13 -10.84 5.73
N PHE A 142 -14.59 -11.25 6.93
CA PHE A 142 -13.72 -11.36 8.11
C PHE A 142 -13.04 -12.73 8.17
N ALA A 143 -13.79 -13.81 7.90
CA ALA A 143 -13.28 -15.18 7.88
C ALA A 143 -12.17 -15.36 6.82
N GLU A 144 -12.37 -14.83 5.61
CA GLU A 144 -11.37 -14.87 4.54
C GLU A 144 -10.03 -14.24 4.96
N ILE A 145 -10.06 -13.13 5.70
CA ILE A 145 -8.84 -12.44 6.17
C ILE A 145 -8.16 -13.23 7.30
N CYS A 146 -8.94 -13.80 8.22
CA CYS A 146 -8.39 -14.60 9.31
C CYS A 146 -7.77 -15.92 8.84
N HIS A 147 -8.31 -16.54 7.79
CA HIS A 147 -7.79 -17.80 7.26
C HIS A 147 -6.51 -17.61 6.42
N GLU A 148 -6.36 -16.48 5.72
CA GLU A 148 -5.11 -16.18 5.00
C GLU A 148 -3.92 -15.84 5.90
N ALA A 149 -4.14 -15.37 7.13
CA ALA A 149 -3.04 -15.05 8.06
C ALA A 149 -2.42 -16.29 8.74
N ASN A 150 -3.02 -17.47 8.55
CA ASN A 150 -2.61 -18.73 9.16
C ASN A 150 -1.96 -19.72 8.15
N GLU A 151 -1.79 -19.32 6.88
CA GLU A 151 -0.94 -19.99 5.88
C GLU A 151 0.37 -19.22 5.69
#